data_AF-A0A7J6UHD7-F1
#
_entry.id   AF-A0A7J6UHD7-F1
#
_cell.length_a   1.000
_cell.length_b   1.000
_cell.length_c   1.000
_cell.angle_alpha   90.00
_cell.angle_beta   90.00
_cell.angle_gamma   90.00
#
_symmetry.space_group_name_H-M   'P 1'
#
loop_
_entity.id
_entity.type
_entity.pdbx_description
1 polymer ?
#
loop_
_entity_poly.entity_id
_entity_poly.type
_entity_poly.pdbx_seq_one_letter_code
_entity_poly.pdbx_strand_id
1 'polypeptide(L)'
;MTHEPSRIASLSLVDPVCFLLVKNDLLLNTQRKAHEDPIGILATYLVFRELYTAHTLTRNLFWEQNNVWPEELRGVPTHVSLCGRDFIIPAHSVRRLLEAEAAARLEITRDEQLNKFRRQQQPLKSRMSGRESLFQPLTVDWNDEGIHGEALNNGHWRRRVLRQIADLMKEK
;
A
#
# COMPACT_ATOMS: atom_id res chain seq x y z
N MET A 1 -14.73 -12.54 -10.04
CA MET A 1 -13.30 -12.68 -10.41
C MET A 1 -12.58 -13.20 -9.18
N THR A 2 -12.04 -14.42 -9.23
CA THR A 2 -11.24 -14.97 -8.13
C THR A 2 -9.86 -14.34 -8.25
N HIS A 3 -9.49 -13.47 -7.31
CA HIS A 3 -8.13 -12.95 -7.26
C HIS A 3 -7.21 -14.10 -6.86
N GLU A 4 -6.10 -14.28 -7.58
CA GLU A 4 -5.06 -15.29 -7.30
C GLU A 4 -3.76 -14.58 -6.85
N PRO A 5 -3.70 -14.01 -5.63
CA PRO A 5 -2.51 -13.31 -5.14
C PRO A 5 -1.24 -14.17 -5.16
N SER A 6 -1.41 -15.50 -5.07
CA SER A 6 -0.36 -16.51 -5.16
C SER A 6 0.46 -16.45 -6.46
N ARG A 7 -0.11 -15.85 -7.52
CA ARG A 7 0.58 -15.66 -8.81
C ARG A 7 1.43 -14.40 -8.86
N ILE A 8 1.25 -13.49 -7.90
CA ILE A 8 1.98 -12.24 -7.83
C ILE A 8 3.28 -12.49 -7.08
N ALA A 9 4.41 -12.25 -7.76
CA ALA A 9 5.73 -12.46 -7.16
C ALA A 9 6.05 -11.43 -6.07
N SER A 10 5.74 -10.17 -6.35
CA SER A 10 5.92 -9.03 -5.45
C SER A 10 5.06 -7.87 -5.95
N LEU A 11 4.80 -6.91 -5.07
CA LEU A 11 4.02 -5.71 -5.35
C LEU A 11 4.80 -4.46 -4.96
N SER A 12 4.72 -3.42 -5.79
CA SER A 12 5.30 -2.12 -5.48
C SER A 12 4.29 -1.03 -5.80
N LEU A 13 3.86 -0.32 -4.77
CA LEU A 13 2.82 0.69 -4.80
C LEU A 13 3.48 2.06 -4.62
N VAL A 14 3.34 2.93 -5.61
CA VAL A 14 3.85 4.31 -5.55
C VAL A 14 2.66 5.25 -5.50
N ASP A 15 2.54 6.00 -4.40
CA ASP A 15 1.40 6.87 -4.13
C ASP A 15 0.06 6.15 -4.45
N PRO A 16 -0.24 5.02 -3.78
CA PRO A 16 -1.43 4.22 -4.04
C PRO A 16 -2.73 4.91 -3.63
N VAL A 17 -3.47 5.40 -4.61
CA VAL A 17 -4.81 6.00 -4.41
C VAL A 17 -5.83 5.00 -3.87
N CYS A 18 -5.59 3.69 -4.00
CA CYS A 18 -6.50 2.64 -3.58
C CYS A 18 -6.60 2.44 -2.06
N PHE A 19 -5.72 3.05 -1.25
CA PHE A 19 -5.89 3.04 0.20
C PHE A 19 -6.81 4.17 0.66
N LEU A 20 -7.72 3.85 1.58
CA LEU A 20 -8.67 4.81 2.14
C LEU A 20 -9.50 5.50 1.05
N LEU A 21 -9.74 4.81 -0.06
CA LEU A 21 -10.45 5.32 -1.22
C LEU A 21 -11.92 5.65 -0.89
N VAL A 22 -12.48 4.96 0.11
CA VAL A 22 -13.81 5.22 0.68
C VAL A 22 -13.86 6.53 1.52
N LYS A 23 -12.71 7.07 1.92
CA LYS A 23 -12.65 8.31 2.71
C LYS A 23 -12.99 9.51 1.82
N ASN A 24 -14.04 10.25 2.21
CA ASN A 24 -14.54 11.41 1.46
C ASN A 24 -13.49 12.53 1.26
N ASP A 25 -12.46 12.56 2.11
CA ASP A 25 -11.36 13.52 2.02
C ASP A 25 -10.72 13.58 0.63
N LEU A 26 -10.61 12.46 -0.08
CA LEU A 26 -9.99 12.43 -1.41
C LEU A 26 -10.78 13.31 -2.40
N LEU A 27 -12.08 13.08 -2.55
CA LEU A 27 -12.92 13.84 -3.49
C LEU A 27 -13.06 15.30 -3.07
N LEU A 28 -13.20 15.56 -1.77
CA LEU A 28 -13.33 16.93 -1.26
C LEU A 28 -12.04 17.73 -1.46
N ASN A 29 -10.89 17.15 -1.15
CA ASN A 29 -9.60 17.81 -1.30
C ASN A 29 -9.28 18.09 -2.76
N THR A 30 -9.53 17.13 -3.66
CA THR A 30 -9.13 17.28 -5.08
C THR A 30 -10.08 18.15 -5.91
N GLN A 31 -11.36 18.25 -5.52
CA GLN A 31 -12.36 19.05 -6.23
C GLN A 31 -12.48 20.49 -5.71
N ARG A 32 -12.26 20.72 -4.41
CA ARG A 32 -12.58 22.01 -3.76
C ARG A 32 -11.35 22.82 -3.36
N LYS A 33 -10.19 22.19 -3.18
CA LYS A 33 -8.97 22.90 -2.79
C LYS A 33 -8.30 23.49 -4.04
N ALA A 34 -7.85 24.74 -3.94
CA ALA A 34 -6.96 25.30 -4.93
C ALA A 34 -5.56 24.70 -4.71
N HIS A 35 -4.97 24.17 -5.77
CA HIS A 35 -3.61 23.66 -5.77
C HIS A 35 -2.70 24.70 -6.42
N GLU A 36 -1.53 24.94 -5.83
CA GLU A 36 -0.54 25.88 -6.35
C GLU A 36 0.53 25.17 -7.20
N ASP A 37 0.69 23.86 -7.01
CA ASP A 37 1.65 23.07 -7.75
C ASP A 37 1.10 22.67 -9.14
N PRO A 38 1.95 22.62 -10.19
CA PRO A 38 1.50 22.33 -11.55
C PRO A 38 0.80 20.96 -11.70
N ILE A 39 1.21 19.96 -10.92
CA ILE A 39 0.64 18.61 -10.96
C ILE A 39 -0.77 18.63 -10.39
N GLY A 40 -0.97 19.32 -9.26
CA GLY A 40 -2.27 19.56 -8.63
C GLY A 40 -3.24 20.27 -9.55
N ILE A 41 -2.82 21.37 -10.18
CA ILE A 41 -3.65 22.12 -11.14
C ILE A 41 -4.08 21.22 -12.31
N LEU A 42 -3.13 20.47 -12.89
CA LEU A 42 -3.38 19.59 -14.02
C LEU A 42 -4.33 18.45 -13.63
N ALA A 43 -4.11 17.82 -12.49
CA ALA A 43 -4.95 16.75 -11.97
C ALA A 43 -6.37 17.24 -11.68
N THR A 44 -6.54 18.38 -11.01
CA THR A 44 -7.87 18.95 -10.76
C THR A 44 -8.63 19.21 -12.06
N TYR A 45 -7.96 19.73 -13.08
CA TYR A 45 -8.62 20.00 -14.36
C TYR A 45 -8.93 18.72 -15.15
N LEU A 46 -7.92 17.89 -15.42
CA LEU A 46 -8.04 16.73 -16.31
C LEU A 46 -8.66 15.49 -15.65
N VAL A 47 -8.40 15.26 -14.37
CA VAL A 47 -8.89 14.05 -13.68
C VAL A 47 -10.23 14.31 -13.02
N PHE A 48 -10.37 15.44 -12.31
CA PHE A 48 -11.53 15.67 -11.44
C PHE A 48 -12.63 16.56 -12.04
N ARG A 49 -12.34 17.35 -13.07
CA ARG A 49 -13.29 18.32 -13.66
C ARG A 49 -13.64 18.08 -15.12
N GLU A 50 -12.81 17.36 -15.87
CA GLU A 50 -13.13 16.94 -17.23
C GLU A 50 -14.42 16.10 -17.21
N LEU A 51 -15.34 16.37 -18.14
CA LEU A 51 -16.72 15.88 -18.08
C LEU A 51 -16.82 14.36 -18.03
N TYR A 52 -16.12 13.67 -18.92
CA TYR A 52 -16.22 12.20 -19.03
C TYR A 52 -15.43 11.49 -17.93
N THR A 53 -14.33 12.08 -17.48
CA THR A 53 -13.54 11.56 -16.38
C THR A 53 -14.28 11.71 -15.06
N ALA A 54 -14.86 12.89 -14.79
CA ALA A 54 -15.72 13.11 -13.63
C ALA A 54 -16.96 12.19 -13.64
N HIS A 55 -17.58 11.99 -14.81
CA HIS A 55 -18.69 11.04 -14.96
C HIS A 55 -18.24 9.62 -14.60
N THR A 56 -17.08 9.18 -15.10
CA THR A 56 -16.51 7.87 -14.80
C THR A 56 -16.24 7.70 -13.31
N LEU A 57 -15.54 8.65 -12.69
CA LEU A 57 -15.20 8.60 -11.27
C LEU A 57 -16.44 8.62 -10.36
N THR A 58 -17.51 9.32 -10.73
CA THR A 58 -18.70 9.47 -9.86
C THR A 58 -19.77 8.41 -10.08
N ARG A 59 -19.84 7.79 -11.26
CA ARG A 59 -20.91 6.84 -11.63
C ARG A 59 -20.44 5.44 -11.98
N ASN A 60 -19.21 5.30 -12.46
CA ASN A 60 -18.69 4.02 -12.98
C ASN A 60 -17.49 3.50 -12.18
N LEU A 61 -16.93 4.28 -11.26
CA LEU A 61 -15.92 3.83 -10.31
C LEU A 61 -16.61 3.41 -9.00
N PHE A 62 -16.64 2.10 -8.75
CA PHE A 62 -17.13 1.55 -7.48
C PHE A 62 -16.04 1.68 -6.42
N TRP A 63 -15.97 2.83 -5.75
CA TRP A 63 -14.92 3.19 -4.78
C TRP A 63 -14.66 2.12 -3.72
N GLU A 64 -15.71 1.48 -3.21
CA GLU A 64 -15.61 0.43 -2.21
C GLU A 64 -14.91 -0.83 -2.75
N GLN A 65 -15.22 -1.24 -3.97
CA GLN A 65 -14.66 -2.43 -4.60
C GLN A 65 -13.21 -2.23 -5.06
N ASN A 66 -12.77 -0.98 -5.22
CA ASN A 66 -11.41 -0.63 -5.62
C ASN A 66 -10.52 -0.28 -4.43
N ASN A 67 -11.04 -0.36 -3.21
CA ASN A 67 -10.28 -0.11 -2.00
C ASN A 67 -9.42 -1.34 -1.67
N VAL A 68 -8.12 -1.13 -1.50
CA VAL A 68 -7.18 -2.17 -1.07
C VAL A 68 -7.04 -2.11 0.44
N TRP A 69 -7.21 -3.25 1.09
CA TRP A 69 -7.01 -3.41 2.53
C TRP A 69 -5.60 -3.95 2.82
N PRO A 70 -4.89 -3.42 3.84
CA PRO A 70 -3.54 -3.88 4.18
C PRO A 70 -3.43 -5.39 4.46
N GLU A 71 -4.50 -6.00 4.93
CA GLU A 71 -4.59 -7.43 5.24
C GLU A 71 -4.54 -8.30 3.98
N GLU A 72 -5.02 -7.79 2.84
CA GLU A 72 -4.97 -8.47 1.54
C GLU A 72 -3.52 -8.62 1.03
N LEU A 73 -2.62 -7.78 1.55
CA LEU A 73 -1.19 -7.77 1.19
C LEU A 73 -0.35 -8.73 2.03
N ARG A 74 -0.96 -9.50 2.94
CA ARG A 74 -0.22 -10.42 3.84
C ARG A 74 0.49 -11.56 3.09
N GLY A 75 -0.05 -11.96 1.94
CA GLY A 75 0.46 -13.06 1.12
C GLY A 75 1.44 -12.66 0.02
N VAL A 76 1.75 -11.37 -0.16
CA VAL A 76 2.60 -10.88 -1.26
C VAL A 76 3.67 -9.92 -0.71
N PRO A 77 4.96 -10.12 -1.03
CA PRO A 77 6.01 -9.16 -0.67
C PRO A 77 5.67 -7.79 -1.25
N THR A 78 5.47 -6.80 -0.40
CA THR A 78 4.94 -5.50 -0.81
C THR A 78 5.83 -4.36 -0.36
N HIS A 79 6.11 -3.44 -1.30
CA HIS A 79 6.74 -2.16 -1.04
C HIS A 79 5.74 -1.03 -1.30
N VAL A 80 5.68 -0.04 -0.41
CA VAL A 80 4.84 1.15 -0.57
C VAL A 80 5.69 2.40 -0.45
N SER A 81 5.64 3.28 -1.44
CA SER A 81 6.25 4.61 -1.40
C SER A 81 5.15 5.66 -1.23
N LEU A 82 5.32 6.57 -0.27
CA LEU A 82 4.36 7.62 0.05
C LEU A 82 5.01 9.01 0.06
N CYS A 83 4.34 9.95 -0.58
CA CYS A 83 4.67 11.36 -0.58
C CYS A 83 3.83 12.12 0.48
N GLY A 84 4.49 12.84 1.39
CA GLY A 84 3.85 13.45 2.55
C GLY A 84 2.97 14.66 2.24
N ARG A 85 3.29 15.40 1.16
CA ARG A 85 2.50 16.53 0.64
C ARG A 85 1.59 16.12 -0.50
N ASP A 86 1.26 14.82 -0.62
CA ASP A 86 0.30 14.33 -1.59
C ASP A 86 -1.07 14.99 -1.38
N PHE A 87 -1.60 15.61 -2.43
CA PHE A 87 -2.88 16.30 -2.41
C PHE A 87 -4.06 15.41 -2.81
N ILE A 88 -3.78 14.25 -3.42
CA ILE A 88 -4.78 13.25 -3.83
C ILE A 88 -5.02 12.29 -2.67
N ILE A 89 -3.94 11.77 -2.08
CA ILE A 89 -4.00 10.71 -1.08
C ILE A 89 -3.80 11.31 0.31
N PRO A 90 -4.59 10.90 1.33
CA PRO A 90 -4.30 11.27 2.71
C PRO A 90 -3.08 10.49 3.23
N ALA A 91 -1.88 10.81 2.73
CA ALA A 91 -0.65 10.02 2.90
C ALA A 91 -0.32 9.71 4.37
N HIS A 92 -0.50 10.68 5.27
CA HIS A 92 -0.32 10.46 6.71
C HIS A 92 -1.31 9.43 7.30
N SER A 93 -2.56 9.42 6.82
CA SER A 93 -3.55 8.43 7.26
C SER A 93 -3.20 7.04 6.71
N VAL A 94 -2.75 6.96 5.45
CA VAL A 94 -2.29 5.70 4.83
C VAL A 94 -1.07 5.16 5.58
N ARG A 95 -0.09 6.01 5.90
CA ARG A 95 1.08 5.60 6.70
C ARG A 95 0.67 5.01 8.04
N ARG A 96 -0.21 5.68 8.79
CA ARG A 96 -0.71 5.18 10.08
C ARG A 96 -1.46 3.85 9.94
N LEU A 97 -2.22 3.68 8.87
CA LEU A 97 -2.91 2.43 8.56
C LEU A 97 -1.91 1.28 8.35
N LEU A 98 -0.85 1.52 7.56
CA LEU A 98 0.19 0.52 7.30
C LEU A 98 1.03 0.20 8.55
N GLU A 99 1.32 1.20 9.38
CA GLU A 99 2.00 1.01 10.67
C GLU A 99 1.15 0.16 11.63
N ALA A 100 -0.17 0.38 11.68
CA ALA A 100 -1.09 -0.41 12.48
C ALA A 100 -1.15 -1.88 12.01
N GLU A 101 -1.20 -2.12 10.70
CA GLU A 101 -1.14 -3.47 10.14
C GLU A 101 0.21 -4.15 10.43
N ALA A 102 1.33 -3.42 10.34
CA ALA A 102 2.64 -3.97 10.69
C ALA A 102 2.69 -4.41 12.16
N ALA A 103 2.12 -3.62 13.08
CA ALA A 103 1.98 -3.99 14.48
C ALA A 103 1.10 -5.24 14.67
N ALA A 104 -0.06 -5.30 13.99
CA ALA A 104 -0.94 -6.46 14.04
C ALA A 104 -0.25 -7.75 13.54
N ARG A 105 0.55 -7.67 12.47
CA ARG A 105 1.36 -8.80 11.98
C ARG A 105 2.34 -9.31 13.03
N LEU A 106 2.97 -8.43 13.80
CA LEU A 106 3.90 -8.80 14.87
C LEU A 106 3.18 -9.51 16.01
N GLU A 107 2.02 -9.01 16.42
CA GLU A 107 1.19 -9.62 17.46
C GLU A 107 0.74 -11.03 17.09
N ILE A 108 0.17 -11.20 15.89
CA ILE A 108 -0.28 -12.52 15.40
C ILE A 108 0.92 -13.48 15.31
N THR A 109 2.07 -13.01 14.82
CA THR A 109 3.28 -13.84 14.73
C THR A 109 3.76 -14.30 16.12
N ARG A 110 3.72 -13.41 17.12
CA ARG A 110 4.08 -13.72 18.50
C ARG A 110 3.13 -14.76 19.11
N ASP A 111 1.83 -14.59 18.91
CA ASP A 111 0.82 -15.54 19.41
C ASP A 111 0.97 -16.93 18.78
N GLU A 112 1.25 -16.99 17.48
CA GLU A 112 1.58 -18.24 16.78
C GLU A 112 2.83 -18.91 17.35
N GLN A 113 3.88 -18.15 17.64
CA GLN A 113 5.08 -18.68 18.28
C GLN A 113 4.80 -19.24 19.68
N LEU A 114 4.02 -18.52 20.49
CA LEU A 114 3.59 -18.97 21.82
C LEU A 114 2.75 -20.25 21.74
N ASN A 115 1.82 -20.32 20.79
CA ASN A 115 0.98 -21.51 20.56
C ASN A 115 1.82 -22.72 20.10
N LYS A 116 2.80 -22.52 19.22
CA LYS A 116 3.74 -23.58 18.82
C LYS A 116 4.56 -24.08 20.00
N PHE A 117 5.04 -23.19 20.88
CA PHE A 117 5.78 -23.58 22.08
C PHE A 117 4.92 -24.42 23.04
N ARG A 118 3.67 -24.01 23.30
CA ARG A 118 2.72 -24.79 24.11
C ARG A 118 2.45 -26.18 23.53
N ARG A 119 2.29 -26.29 22.21
CA ARG A 119 2.05 -27.58 21.51
C ARG A 119 3.29 -28.49 21.49
N GLN A 120 4.50 -27.94 21.44
CA GLN A 120 5.74 -28.73 21.49
C GLN A 120 6.00 -29.38 22.86
N GLN A 121 5.29 -28.98 23.92
CA GLN A 121 5.30 -29.68 25.21
C GLN A 121 4.42 -30.96 25.22
N GLN A 122 3.70 -31.26 24.13
CA GLN A 122 3.02 -32.56 23.93
C GLN A 122 3.89 -33.49 23.07
N PRO A 123 3.99 -34.80 23.40
CA PRO A 123 4.90 -35.68 22.69
C PRO A 123 4.27 -36.11 21.36
N LEU A 124 4.83 -35.72 20.21
CA LEU A 124 4.89 -36.64 19.05
C LEU A 124 5.89 -36.27 17.93
N LYS A 125 6.42 -37.39 17.41
CA LYS A 125 7.16 -37.72 16.20
C LYS A 125 7.11 -36.73 15.02
N SER A 126 8.30 -36.63 14.42
CA SER A 126 8.63 -36.21 13.04
C SER A 126 8.02 -34.89 12.58
N ARG A 127 8.86 -33.86 12.46
CA ARG A 127 8.45 -32.63 11.80
C ARG A 127 9.57 -32.07 10.93
N MET A 128 9.41 -32.22 9.63
CA MET A 128 10.15 -31.42 8.64
C MET A 128 9.71 -29.96 8.82
N SER A 129 10.67 -29.08 9.06
CA SER A 129 10.48 -27.67 9.38
C SER A 129 11.09 -26.80 8.29
N GLY A 130 10.31 -26.50 7.25
CA GLY A 130 10.53 -25.28 6.48
C GLY A 130 10.10 -24.08 7.32
N ARG A 131 10.97 -23.08 7.45
CA ARG A 131 10.66 -21.78 8.07
C ARG A 131 9.82 -20.96 7.08
N GLU A 132 8.55 -21.31 6.91
CA GLU A 132 7.62 -20.41 6.22
C GLU A 132 7.19 -19.32 7.22
N SER A 133 7.51 -18.06 6.89
CA SER A 133 7.00 -16.92 7.65
C SER A 133 5.49 -16.84 7.48
N LEU A 134 4.79 -16.45 8.55
CA LEU A 134 3.32 -16.36 8.53
C LEU A 134 2.82 -15.30 7.54
N PHE A 135 3.64 -14.27 7.32
CA PHE A 135 3.36 -13.15 6.43
C PHE A 135 4.56 -12.85 5.54
N GLN A 136 4.29 -12.32 4.36
CA GLN A 136 5.29 -11.74 3.47
C GLN A 136 5.68 -10.32 3.94
N PRO A 137 6.89 -9.83 3.60
CA PRO A 137 7.35 -8.53 4.05
C PRO A 137 6.50 -7.38 3.51
N LEU A 138 6.27 -6.37 4.36
CA LEU A 138 5.64 -5.10 4.00
C LEU A 138 6.62 -3.98 4.37
N THR A 139 7.10 -3.24 3.37
CA THR A 139 8.02 -2.12 3.56
C THR A 139 7.36 -0.81 3.13
N VAL A 140 7.64 0.27 3.86
CA VAL A 140 7.11 1.60 3.57
C VAL A 140 8.26 2.60 3.49
N ASP A 141 8.37 3.31 2.38
CA ASP A 141 9.29 4.44 2.17
C ASP A 141 8.49 5.74 2.16
N TRP A 142 9.04 6.77 2.79
CA TRP A 142 8.32 8.00 3.12
C TRP A 142 9.15 9.23 2.80
N ASN A 143 8.55 10.17 2.06
CA ASN A 143 9.15 11.47 1.76
C ASN A 143 8.26 12.60 2.31
N ASP A 144 8.67 13.26 3.39
CA ASP A 144 7.90 14.34 4.03
C ASP A 144 7.52 15.48 3.07
N GLU A 145 8.43 15.84 2.17
CA GLU A 145 8.28 17.00 1.28
C GLU A 145 7.75 16.61 -0.10
N GLY A 146 7.61 15.30 -0.35
CA GLY A 146 7.21 14.78 -1.65
C GLY A 146 5.80 15.22 -2.05
N ILE A 147 5.64 15.65 -3.29
CA ILE A 147 4.31 15.80 -3.92
C ILE A 147 3.89 14.53 -4.66
N HIS A 148 2.60 14.40 -4.98
CA HIS A 148 2.06 13.20 -5.67
C HIS A 148 2.87 12.86 -6.94
N GLY A 149 3.36 11.62 -7.02
CA GLY A 149 4.13 11.12 -8.16
C GLY A 149 5.61 11.56 -8.19
N GLU A 150 6.06 12.38 -7.24
CA GLU A 150 7.46 12.84 -7.19
C GLU A 150 8.43 11.66 -7.01
N ALA A 151 7.96 10.57 -6.42
CA ALA A 151 8.74 9.37 -6.23
C ALA A 151 9.40 8.83 -7.53
N LEU A 152 8.77 9.06 -8.69
CA LEU A 152 9.30 8.66 -9.99
C LEU A 152 10.08 9.77 -10.70
N ASN A 153 9.86 11.03 -10.33
CA ASN A 153 10.46 12.19 -10.99
C ASN A 153 11.80 12.59 -10.34
N ASN A 154 11.93 12.43 -9.02
CA ASN A 154 13.14 12.73 -8.29
C ASN A 154 14.18 11.62 -8.49
N GLY A 155 15.31 11.92 -9.15
CA GLY A 155 16.32 10.92 -9.50
C GLY A 155 16.96 10.20 -8.30
N HIS A 156 17.05 10.85 -7.14
CA HIS A 156 17.52 10.19 -5.92
C HIS A 156 16.46 9.24 -5.36
N TRP A 157 15.21 9.69 -5.28
CA TRP A 157 14.11 8.87 -4.79
C TRP A 157 13.80 7.68 -5.70
N ARG A 158 13.74 7.90 -7.01
CA ARG A 158 13.56 6.85 -8.02
C ARG A 158 14.58 5.74 -7.85
N ARG A 159 15.86 6.07 -7.61
CA ARG A 159 16.91 5.06 -7.34
C ARG A 159 16.70 4.31 -6.04
N ARG A 160 16.06 4.90 -5.04
CA ARG A 160 15.70 4.23 -3.79
C ARG A 160 14.54 3.25 -4.03
N VAL A 161 13.46 3.70 -4.65
CA VAL A 161 12.30 2.85 -5.02
C VAL A 161 12.74 1.69 -5.90
N LEU A 162 13.54 1.94 -6.94
CA LEU A 162 14.05 0.88 -7.82
C LEU A 162 14.94 -0.13 -7.10
N ARG A 163 15.71 0.29 -6.10
CA ARG A 163 16.49 -0.63 -5.27
C ARG A 163 15.57 -1.53 -4.43
N GLN A 164 14.56 -0.96 -3.79
CA GLN A 164 13.58 -1.72 -3.01
C GLN A 164 12.82 -2.73 -3.88
N ILE A 165 12.42 -2.34 -5.09
CA ILE A 165 11.83 -3.26 -6.08
C ILE A 165 12.81 -4.40 -6.40
N ALA A 166 14.08 -4.08 -6.68
CA ALA A 166 15.08 -5.08 -7.00
C ALA A 166 15.35 -6.05 -5.83
N ASP A 167 15.31 -5.55 -4.59
CA ASP A 167 15.49 -6.37 -3.39
C ASP A 167 14.31 -7.33 -3.19
N LEU A 168 13.07 -6.87 -3.39
CA LEU A 168 11.88 -7.74 -3.39
C LEU A 168 11.91 -8.84 -4.45
N MET A 169 12.55 -8.58 -5.60
CA MET A 169 12.68 -9.58 -6.66
C MET A 169 13.76 -10.64 -6.39
N LYS A 170 14.73 -10.34 -5.51
CA LYS A 170 15.84 -11.25 -5.18
C LYS A 170 15.53 -12.22 -4.05
N GLU A 171 14.49 -11.99 -3.26
CA GLU A 171 14.09 -12.86 -2.14
C GLU A 171 13.35 -14.15 -2.58
N LYS A 172 13.42 -14.51 -3.88
CA LYS A 172 12.92 -15.77 -4.45
C LYS A 172 14.05 -16.71 -4.82
#